data_AF-A0A955IZQ2-F1
#
_entry.id   AF-A0A955IZQ2-F1
#
_cell.length_a   1.000
_cell.length_b   1.000
_cell.length_c   1.000
_cell.angle_alpha   90.00
_cell.angle_beta   90.00
_cell.angle_gamma   90.00
#
_symmetry.space_group_name_H-M   'P 1'
#
loop_
_entity.id
_entity.type
_entity.pdbx_description
1 polymer ?
#
loop_
_entity_poly.entity_id
_entity_poly.type
_entity_poly.pdbx_seq_one_letter_code
_entity_poly.pdbx_strand_id
1 'polypeptide(L)'
;MTKARSDKENEATSALWRISGMGGELAGSIVGMLFIGWLIDNWANTSPRWTIILSVLGLVGGGYNFARQAVRLQRKTARETAERARVLRERGEVPAPDLFERTTPEEGDHDEFRWPDDFDDDRRVEG
;
A
#
# COMPACT_ATOMS: atom_id res chain seq x y z
N MET A 1 6.04 -26.79 -18.86
CA MET A 1 6.54 -25.66 -18.02
C MET A 1 5.75 -24.34 -18.18
N THR A 2 4.68 -24.26 -18.98
CA THR A 2 3.98 -22.99 -19.28
C THR A 2 2.81 -22.63 -18.35
N LYS A 3 2.14 -23.61 -17.74
CA LYS A 3 0.90 -23.38 -16.97
C LYS A 3 1.10 -22.59 -15.67
N ALA A 4 2.08 -22.99 -14.86
CA ALA A 4 2.35 -22.35 -13.56
C ALA A 4 2.83 -20.88 -13.68
N ARG A 5 3.44 -20.49 -14.81
CA ARG A 5 3.82 -19.09 -15.08
C ARG A 5 2.61 -18.25 -15.47
N SER A 6 1.73 -18.80 -16.31
CA SER A 6 0.49 -18.16 -16.74
C SER A 6 -0.46 -17.91 -15.55
N ASP A 7 -0.57 -18.86 -14.61
CA ASP A 7 -1.43 -18.70 -13.43
C ASP A 7 -0.97 -17.54 -12.52
N LYS A 8 0.34 -17.38 -12.31
CA LYS A 8 0.90 -16.27 -11.54
C LYS A 8 0.72 -14.92 -12.23
N GLU A 9 0.89 -14.87 -13.55
CA GLU A 9 0.66 -13.65 -14.35
C GLU A 9 -0.81 -13.21 -14.29
N ASN A 10 -1.75 -14.16 -14.35
CA ASN A 10 -3.19 -13.88 -14.23
C ASN A 10 -3.54 -13.36 -12.82
N GLU A 11 -2.95 -13.93 -11.77
CA GLU A 11 -3.16 -13.48 -10.39
C GLU A 11 -2.66 -12.04 -10.18
N ALA A 12 -1.43 -11.74 -10.62
CA ALA A 12 -0.86 -10.39 -10.56
C ALA A 12 -1.70 -9.39 -11.37
N THR A 13 -2.12 -9.78 -12.59
CA THR A 13 -2.98 -8.94 -13.44
C THR A 13 -4.33 -8.66 -12.76
N SER A 14 -4.95 -9.66 -12.13
CA SER A 14 -6.23 -9.50 -11.42
C SER A 14 -6.12 -8.60 -10.19
N ALA A 15 -4.99 -8.66 -9.47
CA ALA A 15 -4.70 -7.79 -8.35
C ALA A 15 -4.51 -6.33 -8.81
N LEU A 16 -3.78 -6.13 -9.91
CA LEU A 16 -3.61 -4.82 -10.54
C LEU A 16 -4.95 -4.22 -10.97
N TRP A 17 -5.80 -4.98 -11.68
CA TRP A 17 -7.14 -4.52 -12.07
C TRP A 17 -8.00 -4.09 -10.88
N ARG A 18 -7.95 -4.84 -9.77
CA ARG A 18 -8.69 -4.49 -8.55
C ARG A 18 -8.19 -3.19 -7.92
N ILE A 19 -6.88 -3.00 -7.84
CA ILE A 19 -6.27 -1.76 -7.29
C ILE A 19 -6.63 -0.57 -8.18
N SER A 20 -6.52 -0.73 -9.50
CA SER A 20 -6.92 0.28 -10.47
C SER A 20 -8.41 0.62 -10.36
N GLY A 21 -9.28 -0.37 -10.12
CA GLY A 21 -10.71 -0.15 -9.88
C GLY A 21 -10.98 0.74 -8.66
N MET A 22 -10.30 0.48 -7.53
CA MET A 22 -10.47 1.30 -6.32
C MET A 22 -9.98 2.74 -6.53
N GLY A 23 -8.83 2.92 -7.19
CA GLY A 23 -8.32 4.25 -7.54
C GLY A 23 -9.23 4.98 -8.53
N GLY A 24 -9.79 4.25 -9.50
CA GLY A 24 -10.73 4.76 -10.49
C GLY A 24 -12.04 5.25 -9.87
N GLU A 25 -12.59 4.54 -8.88
CA GLU A 25 -13.78 5.00 -8.15
C GLU A 25 -13.54 6.31 -7.40
N LEU A 26 -12.38 6.45 -6.75
CA LEU A 26 -12.00 7.70 -6.06
C LEU A 26 -11.81 8.86 -7.05
N ALA A 27 -11.07 8.62 -8.14
CA ALA A 27 -10.88 9.62 -9.18
C ALA A 27 -12.22 10.02 -9.80
N GLY A 28 -13.09 9.04 -10.08
CA GLY A 28 -14.43 9.26 -10.61
C GLY A 28 -15.32 10.05 -9.67
N SER A 29 -15.28 9.81 -8.36
CA SER A 29 -16.07 10.59 -7.40
C SER A 29 -15.60 12.04 -7.30
N ILE A 30 -14.28 12.26 -7.30
CA ILE A 30 -13.70 13.62 -7.25
C ILE A 30 -14.04 14.38 -8.53
N VAL A 31 -13.74 13.81 -9.69
CA VAL A 31 -14.00 14.42 -11.00
C VAL A 31 -15.51 14.64 -11.20
N GLY A 32 -16.34 13.68 -10.82
CA GLY A 32 -17.79 13.79 -10.92
C GLY A 32 -18.35 14.92 -10.06
N MET A 33 -17.93 15.02 -8.79
CA MET A 33 -18.37 16.10 -7.91
C MET A 33 -17.84 17.48 -8.34
N LEU A 34 -16.58 17.55 -8.80
CA LEU A 34 -16.00 18.76 -9.40
C LEU A 34 -16.81 19.22 -10.61
N PHE A 35 -17.13 18.30 -11.52
CA PHE A 35 -17.88 18.59 -12.73
C PHE A 35 -19.30 19.08 -12.41
N ILE A 36 -19.98 18.42 -11.47
CA ILE A 36 -21.32 18.85 -11.01
C ILE A 36 -21.24 20.24 -10.36
N GLY A 37 -20.25 20.49 -9.51
CA GLY A 37 -20.11 21.78 -8.85
C GLY A 37 -19.80 22.91 -9.84
N TRP A 38 -18.93 22.63 -10.83
CA TRP A 38 -18.65 23.57 -11.90
C TRP A 38 -19.89 23.87 -12.74
N LEU A 39 -20.69 22.85 -13.07
CA LEU A 39 -21.92 23.01 -13.83
C LEU A 39 -22.94 23.88 -13.07
N ILE A 40 -23.08 23.67 -11.75
CA ILE A 40 -23.96 24.46 -10.90
C ILE A 40 -23.48 25.91 -10.82
N ASP A 41 -22.18 26.12 -10.57
CA ASP A 41 -21.62 27.47 -10.47
C ASP A 41 -21.79 28.25 -11.78
N ASN A 42 -21.60 27.58 -12.94
CA ASN A 42 -21.77 28.19 -14.26
C ASN A 42 -23.24 28.47 -14.59
N TRP A 43 -24.17 27.59 -14.18
CA TRP A 43 -25.60 27.79 -14.41
C TRP A 43 -26.20 28.88 -13.52
N ALA A 44 -25.78 28.94 -12.24
CA ALA A 44 -26.24 29.95 -11.29
C ALA A 44 -25.45 31.27 -11.37
N ASN A 45 -24.43 31.33 -12.24
CA ASN A 45 -23.50 32.46 -12.38
C ASN A 45 -22.88 32.86 -11.02
N THR A 46 -22.66 31.88 -10.14
CA THR A 46 -22.09 32.08 -8.81
C THR A 46 -20.58 31.98 -8.86
N SER A 47 -19.90 32.70 -7.96
CA SER A 47 -18.49 32.40 -7.62
C SER A 47 -18.33 30.90 -7.28
N PRO A 48 -17.13 30.30 -7.42
CA PRO A 48 -16.91 28.84 -7.41
C PRO A 48 -17.12 28.16 -6.04
N ARG A 49 -18.26 28.42 -5.41
CA ARG A 49 -18.61 28.00 -4.05
C ARG A 49 -19.12 26.57 -4.08
N TRP A 50 -19.96 26.22 -5.06
CA TRP A 50 -20.49 24.85 -5.18
C TRP A 50 -19.41 23.88 -5.59
N THR A 51 -18.51 24.28 -6.50
CA THR A 51 -17.32 23.52 -6.88
C THR A 51 -16.51 23.18 -5.64
N ILE A 52 -16.19 24.14 -4.77
CA ILE A 52 -15.41 23.88 -3.55
C ILE A 52 -16.14 22.92 -2.61
N ILE A 53 -17.43 23.16 -2.33
CA ILE A 53 -18.22 22.33 -1.41
C ILE A 53 -18.30 20.90 -1.92
N LEU A 54 -18.63 20.71 -3.20
CA LEU A 54 -18.76 19.39 -3.81
C LEU A 54 -17.39 18.70 -3.95
N SER A 55 -16.32 19.44 -4.18
CA SER A 55 -14.95 18.87 -4.18
C SER A 55 -14.60 18.26 -2.84
N VAL A 56 -14.87 18.98 -1.75
CA VAL A 56 -14.65 18.45 -0.39
C VAL A 56 -15.54 17.24 -0.14
N LEU A 57 -16.81 17.30 -0.56
CA LEU A 57 -17.74 16.18 -0.43
C LEU A 57 -17.28 14.94 -1.22
N GLY A 58 -16.77 15.13 -2.44
CA GLY A 58 -16.24 14.09 -3.30
C GLY A 58 -14.95 13.48 -2.75
N LEU A 59 -14.08 14.30 -2.15
CA LEU A 59 -12.87 13.84 -1.49
C LEU A 59 -13.19 13.01 -0.24
N VAL A 60 -14.10 13.50 0.61
CA VAL A 60 -14.49 12.80 1.85
C VAL A 60 -15.27 11.54 1.53
N GLY A 61 -16.29 11.62 0.67
CA GLY A 61 -17.12 10.49 0.29
C GLY A 61 -16.34 9.41 -0.49
N GLY A 62 -15.56 9.83 -1.49
CA GLY A 62 -14.69 8.95 -2.25
C GLY A 62 -13.60 8.34 -1.38
N GLY A 63 -12.92 9.17 -0.59
CA GLY A 63 -11.84 8.75 0.31
C GLY A 63 -12.31 7.76 1.37
N TYR A 64 -13.49 7.97 1.95
CA TYR A 64 -14.10 7.03 2.90
C TYR A 64 -14.35 5.66 2.26
N ASN A 65 -14.93 5.63 1.05
CA ASN A 65 -15.17 4.38 0.35
C ASN A 65 -13.87 3.68 -0.03
N PHE A 66 -12.87 4.42 -0.51
CA PHE A 66 -11.55 3.90 -0.81
C PHE A 66 -10.90 3.27 0.43
N ALA A 67 -10.85 4.01 1.56
CA ALA A 67 -10.28 3.51 2.81
C ALA A 67 -10.99 2.24 3.30
N ARG A 68 -12.33 2.23 3.22
CA ARG A 68 -13.14 1.04 3.56
C ARG A 68 -12.78 -0.17 2.69
N GLN A 69 -12.57 0.03 1.40
CA GLN A 69 -12.20 -1.03 0.47
C GLN A 69 -10.77 -1.53 0.70
N ALA A 70 -9.82 -0.62 0.90
CA ALA A 70 -8.42 -0.94 1.19
C ALA A 70 -8.29 -1.79 2.47
N VAL A 71 -8.96 -1.40 3.56
CA VAL A 71 -8.95 -2.17 4.82
C VAL A 71 -9.59 -3.55 4.63
N ARG A 72 -10.66 -3.64 3.84
CA ARG A 72 -11.29 -4.94 3.54
C ARG A 72 -10.38 -5.84 2.72
N LEU A 73 -9.64 -5.30 1.77
CA LEU A 73 -8.70 -6.07 0.95
C LEU A 73 -7.59 -6.65 1.83
N GLN A 74 -6.96 -5.80 2.65
CA GLN A 74 -5.89 -6.24 3.56
C GLN A 74 -6.34 -7.36 4.50
N ARG A 75 -7.55 -7.26 5.06
CA ARG A 75 -8.13 -8.29 5.93
C ARG A 75 -8.42 -9.60 5.19
N LYS A 76 -8.84 -9.54 3.93
CA LYS A 76 -9.09 -10.74 3.12
C LYS A 76 -7.79 -11.48 2.83
N THR A 77 -6.77 -10.77 2.36
CA THR A 77 -5.45 -11.35 2.09
C THR A 77 -4.84 -11.98 3.35
N ALA A 78 -4.92 -11.30 4.50
CA ALA A 78 -4.43 -11.85 5.76
C ALA A 78 -5.17 -13.14 6.18
N ARG A 79 -6.49 -13.22 5.95
CA ARG A 79 -7.28 -14.42 6.24
C ARG A 79 -6.94 -15.58 5.31
N GLU A 80 -6.82 -15.32 4.01
CA GLU A 80 -6.45 -16.33 3.01
C GLU A 80 -5.07 -16.93 3.33
N THR A 81 -4.09 -16.09 3.69
CA THR A 81 -2.76 -16.56 4.13
C THR A 81 -2.84 -17.40 5.40
N ALA A 82 -3.62 -16.98 6.40
CA ALA A 82 -3.79 -17.72 7.64
C ALA A 82 -4.50 -19.08 7.43
N GLU A 83 -5.50 -19.12 6.56
CA GLU A 83 -6.21 -20.34 6.20
C GLU A 83 -5.30 -21.32 5.45
N ARG A 84 -4.54 -20.81 4.47
CA ARG A 84 -3.54 -21.60 3.75
C ARG A 84 -2.48 -22.18 4.69
N ALA A 85 -2.00 -21.40 5.65
CA ALA A 85 -1.05 -21.86 6.66
C ALA A 85 -1.65 -22.95 7.57
N ARG A 86 -2.94 -22.85 7.93
CA ARG A 86 -3.65 -23.90 8.68
C ARG A 86 -3.74 -25.20 7.90
N VAL A 87 -4.14 -25.14 6.64
CA VAL A 87 -4.26 -26.33 5.77
C VAL A 87 -2.92 -27.04 5.59
N LEU A 88 -1.82 -26.27 5.40
CA LEU A 88 -0.47 -26.85 5.29
C LEU A 88 -0.05 -27.53 6.60
N ARG A 89 -0.31 -26.89 7.75
CA ARG A 89 -0.02 -27.46 9.07
C ARG A 89 -0.78 -28.76 9.31
N GLU A 90 -2.07 -28.83 8.94
CA GLU A 90 -2.87 -30.06 9.05
C GLU A 90 -2.33 -31.20 8.18
N ARG A 91 -1.67 -30.88 7.05
CA ARG A 91 -0.99 -31.85 6.20
C ARG A 91 0.39 -32.30 6.71
N GLY A 92 0.86 -31.75 7.83
CA GLY A 92 2.22 -31.97 8.32
C GLY A 92 3.30 -31.30 7.45
N GLU A 93 2.90 -30.44 6.52
CA GLU A 93 3.82 -29.64 5.72
C GLU A 93 4.14 -28.37 6.50
N VAL A 94 5.40 -28.23 6.94
CA VAL A 94 5.88 -26.97 7.52
C VAL A 94 5.87 -25.96 6.37
N PRO A 95 5.06 -24.88 6.43
CA PRO A 95 5.13 -23.85 5.42
C PRO A 95 6.56 -23.31 5.40
N ALA A 96 7.19 -23.34 4.23
CA ALA A 96 8.53 -22.78 4.07
C ALA A 96 8.52 -21.33 4.59
N PRO A 97 9.46 -20.94 5.46
CA PRO A 97 9.49 -19.61 6.07
C PRO A 97 9.74 -18.46 5.07
N ASP A 98 9.79 -18.74 3.77
CA ASP A 98 10.29 -17.86 2.72
C ASP A 98 9.20 -16.98 2.07
N LEU A 99 8.41 -16.26 2.86
CA LEU A 99 7.56 -15.18 2.32
C LEU A 99 7.70 -13.83 3.03
N PHE A 100 8.45 -13.75 4.13
CA PHE A 100 8.80 -12.49 4.81
C PHE A 100 10.29 -12.14 4.77
N GLU A 101 11.14 -13.04 4.25
CA GLU A 101 12.60 -12.84 4.18
C GLU A 101 13.08 -12.12 2.91
N ARG A 102 12.20 -11.85 1.93
CA ARG A 102 12.59 -11.14 0.68
C ARG A 102 12.59 -9.61 0.76
N THR A 103 12.56 -9.03 1.96
CA THR A 103 12.67 -7.57 2.14
C THR A 103 13.72 -7.16 3.16
N THR A 104 14.66 -8.03 3.54
CA THR A 104 15.96 -7.47 3.93
C THR A 104 16.53 -6.86 2.64
N PRO A 105 16.76 -5.53 2.59
CA PRO A 105 17.70 -5.01 1.61
C PRO A 105 18.96 -5.88 1.75
N GLU A 106 19.56 -6.32 0.65
CA GLU A 106 20.91 -6.86 0.73
C GLU A 106 21.72 -5.95 1.64
N GLU A 107 22.14 -6.55 2.76
CA GLU A 107 23.09 -6.01 3.71
C GLU A 107 24.36 -5.79 2.90
N GLY A 108 24.45 -4.60 2.31
CA GLY A 108 25.58 -4.18 1.53
C GLY A 108 26.79 -4.22 2.45
N ASP A 109 27.65 -5.20 2.18
CA ASP A 109 29.09 -5.14 2.35
C ASP A 109 29.54 -4.26 3.52
N HIS A 110 29.27 -4.71 4.75
CA HIS A 110 29.69 -4.04 5.98
C HIS A 110 31.19 -4.25 6.29
N ASP A 111 32.00 -4.65 5.31
CA ASP A 111 33.43 -4.91 5.49
C ASP A 111 34.30 -3.64 5.43
N GLU A 112 33.72 -2.43 5.30
CA GLU A 112 34.50 -1.18 5.22
C GLU A 112 34.03 -0.07 6.16
N PHE A 113 33.72 -0.38 7.42
CA PHE A 113 33.78 0.63 8.49
C PHE A 113 34.65 0.16 9.65
N ARG A 114 35.96 0.23 9.42
CA ARG A 114 36.99 0.12 10.45
C ARG A 114 36.98 1.41 11.26
N TRP A 115 36.39 1.36 12.46
CA TRP A 115 36.55 2.42 13.45
C TRP A 115 38.06 2.67 13.68
N PRO A 116 38.53 3.93 13.62
CA PRO A 116 39.90 4.26 14.02
C PRO A 116 40.09 3.95 15.52
N ASP A 117 41.11 3.14 15.84
CA ASP A 117 41.44 2.67 17.19
C ASP A 117 42.05 3.78 18.10
N ASP A 118 41.97 5.05 17.71
CA ASP A 118 42.63 6.19 18.35
C ASP A 118 41.75 6.96 19.36
N PHE A 119 40.70 6.33 19.87
CA PHE A 119 39.92 6.84 21.00
C PHE A 119 40.24 6.14 22.33
N ASP A 120 41.54 6.01 22.65
CA ASP A 120 41.99 5.69 24.01
C ASP A 120 42.47 6.95 24.74
N ASP A 121 41.51 7.52 25.48
CA ASP A 121 41.62 7.93 26.89
C ASP A 121 43.00 8.36 27.45
N ASP A 122 43.37 9.62 27.23
CA ASP A 122 44.45 10.29 27.97
C ASP A 122 43.90 11.32 28.99
N ARG A 123 42.83 10.95 29.71
CA ARG A 123 42.41 11.64 30.94
C ARG A 123 42.72 10.81 32.17
N ARG A 124 44.02 10.70 32.48
CA ARG A 124 44.49 10.52 33.88
C ARG A 124 45.11 11.83 34.36
N VAL A 125 44.37 12.65 35.10
CA VAL A 125 44.48 12.84 36.57
C VAL A 125 45.91 12.76 37.16
N GLU A 126 46.17 13.76 38.02
CA GLU A 126 47.30 13.97 38.95
C GLU A 126 48.50 14.70 38.31
N GLY A 127 49.05 15.78 38.85
CA GLY A 127 48.92 16.45 40.15
C GLY A 127 50.05 17.48 40.23
#